data_AF-A0A960ADL6-F1
#
_entry.id   AF-A0A960ADL6-F1
#
_cell.length_a   1.000
_cell.length_b   1.000
_cell.length_c   1.000
_cell.angle_alpha   90.00
_cell.angle_beta   90.00
_cell.angle_gamma   90.00
#
_symmetry.space_group_name_H-M   'P 1'
#
loop_
_entity.id
_entity.type
_entity.pdbx_description
1 polymer ?
#
loop_
_entity_poly.entity_id
_entity_poly.type
_entity_poly.pdbx_seq_one_letter_code
_entity_poly.pdbx_strand_id
1 'polypeptide(L)'
;RGRALGYTMVLPDEDKYSQTRSQMLDSLAYMLGGRAAEEMVFHDPTTGAGNDIEKATNVARAMVTQFGMTERLGAIKLGESNSEPFLGRDLGHSRNYSEEIAAIVDEETKKLLATAHQEAFEILEENRDVLDALVLELFDKETLDKEQVARIFEPLRRRPERPAWTGSDQRHPSSLPPVEIPQWIRDRTAAQNQQNGLNGHKPEEEAGAVLTPPGSGGDIHGDPGASGGSGSAPGLPPH
;
A
#
# COMPACT_ATOMS: atom_id res chain seq x y z
N ARG A 1 -17.38 28.32 -7.19
CA ARG A 1 -17.98 26.98 -7.43
C ARG A 1 -16.82 26.00 -7.55
N GLY A 2 -16.57 25.19 -6.52
CA GLY A 2 -15.49 24.20 -6.52
C GLY A 2 -15.86 23.03 -7.41
N ARG A 3 -15.15 22.86 -8.52
CA ARG A 3 -15.25 21.68 -9.38
C ARG A 3 -14.35 20.61 -8.76
N ALA A 4 -14.95 19.55 -8.21
CA ALA A 4 -14.19 18.32 -8.01
C ALA A 4 -13.87 17.77 -9.41
N LEU A 5 -12.57 17.58 -9.67
CA LEU A 5 -12.03 16.86 -10.81
C LEU A 5 -12.54 15.40 -10.74
N GLY A 6 -12.80 14.77 -11.89
CA GLY A 6 -13.55 13.51 -11.98
C GLY A 6 -13.13 12.41 -10.98
N TYR A 7 -14.09 11.60 -10.52
CA TYR A 7 -13.86 10.55 -9.54
C TYR A 7 -13.86 9.17 -10.21
N THR A 8 -12.85 8.35 -9.91
CA THR A 8 -12.82 6.93 -10.29
C THR A 8 -12.99 6.08 -9.05
N MET A 9 -13.95 5.15 -9.09
CA MET A 9 -14.16 4.17 -8.02
C MET A 9 -13.27 2.95 -8.25
N VAL A 10 -12.35 2.68 -7.34
CA VAL A 10 -11.54 1.46 -7.33
C VAL A 10 -12.14 0.50 -6.32
N LEU A 11 -12.50 -0.70 -6.77
CA LEU A 11 -12.89 -1.78 -5.86
C LEU A 11 -11.60 -2.39 -5.27
N PRO A 12 -11.49 -2.52 -3.94
CA PRO A 12 -10.36 -3.23 -3.35
C PRO A 12 -10.34 -4.67 -3.86
N ASP A 13 -9.20 -5.11 -4.38
CA ASP A 13 -8.92 -6.55 -4.42
C ASP A 13 -8.87 -7.05 -2.97
N GLU A 14 -9.31 -8.29 -2.70
CA GLU A 14 -9.34 -8.91 -1.37
C GLU A 14 -8.15 -8.52 -0.49
N ASP A 15 -8.38 -8.35 0.82
CA ASP A 15 -7.46 -7.85 1.85
C ASP A 15 -6.07 -8.55 1.82
N LYS A 16 -5.22 -8.11 0.90
CA LYS A 16 -3.85 -8.60 0.74
C LYS A 16 -3.00 -7.85 1.74
N TYR A 17 -2.85 -8.43 2.93
CA TYR A 17 -1.90 -7.97 3.95
C TYR A 17 -0.43 -7.96 3.48
N SER A 18 -0.13 -8.48 2.29
CA SER A 18 1.20 -8.48 1.68
C SER A 18 1.15 -7.97 0.25
N GLN A 19 1.93 -6.93 -0.03
CA GLN A 19 2.15 -6.39 -1.37
C GLN A 19 3.61 -6.60 -1.79
N THR A 20 3.80 -7.07 -3.01
CA THR A 20 5.13 -7.20 -3.63
C THR A 20 5.68 -5.84 -4.04
N ARG A 21 7.00 -5.74 -4.20
CA ARG A 21 7.65 -4.52 -4.70
C ARG A 21 7.08 -4.09 -6.05
N SER A 22 6.83 -5.02 -6.97
CA SER A 22 6.28 -4.72 -8.29
C SER A 22 4.88 -4.11 -8.20
N GLN A 23 4.02 -4.67 -7.32
CA GLN A 23 2.68 -4.12 -7.07
C GLN A 23 2.74 -2.71 -6.45
N MET A 24 3.69 -2.44 -5.56
CA MET A 24 3.87 -1.09 -5.02
C MET A 24 4.36 -0.11 -6.11
N LEU A 25 5.24 -0.53 -7.01
CA LEU A 25 5.63 0.27 -8.18
C LEU A 25 4.44 0.55 -9.11
N ASP A 26 3.58 -0.45 -9.37
CA ASP A 26 2.34 -0.25 -10.13
C ASP A 26 1.43 0.75 -9.44
N SER A 27 1.31 0.66 -8.12
CA SER A 27 0.51 1.59 -7.33
C SER A 27 1.05 3.02 -7.42
N LEU A 28 2.38 3.20 -7.41
CA LEU A 28 3.01 4.51 -7.62
C LEU A 28 2.73 5.05 -9.02
N ALA A 29 2.84 4.22 -10.06
CA ALA A 29 2.56 4.62 -11.44
C ALA A 29 1.08 5.02 -11.60
N TYR A 30 0.17 4.25 -10.99
CA TYR A 30 -1.27 4.57 -10.93
C TYR A 30 -1.54 5.93 -10.28
N MET A 31 -0.97 6.18 -9.08
CA MET A 31 -1.14 7.44 -8.36
C MET A 31 -0.59 8.64 -9.16
N LEU A 32 0.53 8.46 -9.87
CA LEU A 32 1.16 9.52 -10.65
C LEU A 32 0.59 9.66 -12.06
N GLY A 33 -0.33 8.78 -12.48
CA GLY A 33 -0.91 8.79 -13.82
C GLY A 33 -1.70 10.04 -14.15
N GLY A 34 -2.47 10.57 -13.19
CA GLY A 34 -3.20 11.83 -13.38
C GLY A 34 -2.26 13.01 -13.67
N ARG A 35 -1.17 13.10 -12.90
CA ARG A 35 -0.13 14.12 -13.10
C ARG A 35 0.58 13.96 -14.45
N ALA A 36 0.96 12.73 -14.81
CA ALA A 36 1.61 12.44 -16.08
C ALA A 36 0.70 12.76 -17.28
N ALA A 37 -0.59 12.46 -17.18
CA ALA A 37 -1.58 12.80 -18.21
C ALA A 37 -1.70 14.32 -18.40
N GLU A 38 -1.72 15.09 -17.30
CA GLU A 38 -1.76 16.55 -17.38
C GLU A 38 -0.53 17.13 -18.08
N GLU A 39 0.68 16.66 -17.73
CA GLU A 39 1.92 17.13 -18.36
C GLU A 39 1.98 16.78 -19.85
N MET A 40 1.50 15.59 -20.22
CA MET A 40 1.44 15.12 -21.60
C MET A 40 0.46 15.94 -22.45
N VAL A 41 -0.73 16.22 -21.94
CA VAL A 41 -1.82 16.82 -22.73
C VAL A 41 -1.85 18.34 -22.62
N PHE A 42 -1.67 18.88 -21.42
CA PHE A 42 -1.81 20.31 -21.14
C PHE A 42 -0.48 21.05 -21.03
N HIS A 43 0.65 20.34 -20.93
CA HIS A 43 2.01 20.89 -20.84
C HIS A 43 2.23 21.86 -19.66
N ASP A 44 1.28 21.94 -18.74
CA ASP A 44 1.32 22.79 -17.56
C ASP A 44 0.69 22.02 -16.39
N PRO A 45 1.47 21.66 -15.36
CA PRO A 45 0.96 20.86 -14.26
C PRO A 45 -0.02 21.65 -13.38
N THR A 46 -1.11 21.00 -12.97
CA THR A 46 -2.07 21.62 -12.07
C THR A 46 -1.80 21.29 -10.60
N THR A 47 -2.49 21.99 -9.70
CA THR A 47 -2.50 21.64 -8.27
C THR A 47 -3.44 20.47 -7.94
N GLY A 48 -4.15 19.92 -8.93
CA GLY A 48 -5.15 18.85 -8.76
C GLY A 48 -4.56 17.53 -8.29
N ALA A 49 -3.32 17.22 -8.69
CA ALA A 49 -2.62 15.99 -8.33
C ALA A 49 -1.95 16.00 -6.95
N GLY A 50 -2.15 17.03 -6.12
CA GLY A 50 -1.44 17.19 -4.85
C GLY A 50 -1.62 16.02 -3.88
N ASN A 51 -2.85 15.52 -3.73
CA ASN A 51 -3.18 14.39 -2.86
C ASN A 51 -2.52 13.09 -3.31
N ASP A 52 -2.46 12.84 -4.62
CA ASP A 52 -1.85 11.63 -5.16
C ASP A 52 -0.32 11.68 -5.06
N ILE A 53 0.29 12.85 -5.23
CA ILE A 53 1.73 13.06 -5.00
C ILE A 53 2.09 12.80 -3.53
N GLU A 54 1.29 13.30 -2.59
CA GLU A 54 1.50 13.05 -1.15
C GLU A 54 1.43 11.55 -0.83
N LYS A 55 0.37 10.87 -1.29
CA LYS A 55 0.20 9.42 -1.11
C LYS A 55 1.34 8.62 -1.75
N ALA A 56 1.69 8.94 -2.99
CA ALA A 56 2.80 8.29 -3.69
C ALA A 56 4.13 8.49 -2.94
N THR A 57 4.38 9.70 -2.41
CA THR A 57 5.57 9.99 -1.61
C THR A 57 5.62 9.16 -0.34
N ASN A 58 4.49 9.01 0.36
CA ASN A 58 4.40 8.19 1.57
C ASN A 58 4.64 6.70 1.28
N VAL A 59 4.05 6.17 0.20
CA VAL A 59 4.27 4.79 -0.23
C VAL A 59 5.72 4.57 -0.63
N ALA A 60 6.29 5.45 -1.46
CA ALA A 60 7.69 5.36 -1.88
C ALA A 60 8.65 5.43 -0.68
N ARG A 61 8.40 6.32 0.27
CA ARG A 61 9.19 6.39 1.51
C ARG A 61 9.06 5.11 2.33
N ALA A 62 7.86 4.54 2.48
CA ALA A 62 7.65 3.27 3.18
C ALA A 62 8.34 2.09 2.49
N MET A 63 8.35 2.04 1.15
CA MET A 63 9.13 1.05 0.38
C MET A 63 10.61 1.08 0.78
N VAL A 64 11.17 2.29 0.96
CA VAL A 64 12.58 2.48 1.30
C VAL A 64 12.82 2.19 2.78
N THR A 65 12.03 2.76 3.68
CA THR A 65 12.34 2.77 5.13
C THR A 65 11.70 1.64 5.92
N GLN A 66 10.50 1.19 5.55
CA GLN A 66 9.78 0.17 6.34
C GLN A 66 9.97 -1.23 5.75
N PHE A 67 9.98 -1.33 4.42
CA PHE A 67 10.02 -2.61 3.72
C PHE A 67 11.40 -2.98 3.14
N GLY A 68 12.37 -2.07 3.17
CA GLY A 68 13.72 -2.33 2.68
C GLY A 68 13.77 -2.73 1.20
N MET A 69 12.89 -2.17 0.37
CA MET A 69 12.72 -2.51 -1.06
C MET A 69 13.72 -1.79 -1.98
N THR A 70 14.92 -1.53 -1.47
CA THR A 70 16.02 -0.91 -2.23
C THR A 70 17.27 -1.80 -2.14
N GLU A 71 18.02 -1.87 -3.22
CA GLU A 71 19.30 -2.58 -3.22
C GLU A 71 20.34 -1.86 -2.36
N ARG A 72 20.36 -0.51 -2.41
CA ARG A 72 21.38 0.31 -1.76
C ARG A 72 21.35 0.27 -0.24
N LEU A 73 20.16 0.31 0.36
CA LEU A 73 20.00 0.20 1.83
C LEU A 73 19.78 -1.25 2.26
N GLY A 74 19.27 -2.09 1.36
CA GLY A 74 18.95 -3.49 1.64
C GLY A 74 17.71 -3.65 2.53
N ALA A 75 17.54 -4.87 3.04
CA ALA A 75 16.39 -5.27 3.85
C ALA A 75 16.53 -4.82 5.31
N ILE A 76 16.57 -3.51 5.54
CA ILE A 76 16.61 -2.89 6.88
C ILE A 76 15.39 -2.01 7.10
N LYS A 77 14.92 -1.95 8.35
CA LYS A 77 13.92 -0.98 8.79
C LYS A 77 14.62 0.27 9.31
N LEU A 78 14.29 1.43 8.74
CA LEU A 78 14.79 2.76 9.09
C LEU A 78 13.65 3.60 9.68
N GLY A 79 13.92 4.30 10.77
CA GLY A 79 12.94 5.09 11.52
C GLY A 79 12.24 4.27 12.61
N GLU A 80 11.99 4.92 13.74
CA GLU A 80 11.06 4.39 14.75
C GLU A 80 9.63 4.73 14.32
N SER A 81 8.79 3.71 14.21
CA SER A 81 7.34 3.88 14.20
C SER A 81 6.90 4.10 15.66
N ASN A 82 7.18 5.28 16.22
CA ASN A 82 6.69 5.68 17.54
C ASN A 82 5.19 6.01 17.44
N SER A 83 4.40 4.94 17.37
CA SER A 83 2.95 4.94 17.43
C SER A 83 2.47 4.92 18.89
N GLU A 84 2.94 5.87 19.70
CA GLU A 84 2.42 6.15 21.04
C GLU A 84 1.66 7.49 20.97
N PRO A 85 0.33 7.48 20.71
CA PRO A 85 -0.46 8.71 20.52
C PRO A 85 -0.67 9.52 21.80
N PHE A 86 -0.19 9.02 22.95
CA PHE A 86 -0.59 9.52 24.27
C PHE A 86 0.50 10.30 25.03
N LEU A 87 1.73 10.36 24.52
CA LEU A 87 2.78 11.21 25.10
C LEU A 87 2.98 12.47 24.26
N GLY A 88 2.39 13.57 24.74
CA GLY A 88 2.89 14.93 24.56
C GLY A 88 3.45 15.29 23.19
N ARG A 89 2.61 15.96 22.40
CA ARG A 89 2.91 16.75 21.20
C ARG A 89 4.10 17.72 21.43
N ASP A 90 5.34 17.23 21.40
CA ASP A 90 6.61 17.93 21.11
C ASP A 90 7.87 17.14 21.57
N LEU A 91 8.01 15.87 21.20
CA LEU A 91 9.31 15.20 21.20
C LEU A 91 9.58 14.74 19.77
N GLY A 92 10.42 15.50 19.08
CA GLY A 92 10.66 15.42 17.65
C GLY A 92 10.85 13.99 17.16
N HIS A 93 10.34 13.70 15.96
CA HIS A 93 10.62 12.49 15.22
C HIS A 93 12.13 12.30 15.12
N SER A 94 12.73 11.57 16.06
CA SER A 94 14.15 11.26 16.02
C SER A 94 14.34 10.24 14.92
N ARG A 95 15.01 10.68 13.84
CA ARG A 95 15.54 9.75 12.85
C ARG A 95 16.59 8.92 13.60
N ASN A 96 16.38 7.61 13.71
CA ASN A 96 17.36 6.68 14.30
C ASN A 96 18.47 6.31 13.30
N TYR A 97 18.78 7.19 12.35
CA TYR A 97 19.78 6.99 11.30
C TYR A 97 20.48 8.32 11.00
N SER A 98 21.71 8.24 10.48
CA SER A 98 22.55 9.42 10.20
C SER A 98 21.98 10.30 9.07
N GLU A 99 22.43 11.55 8.99
CA GLU A 99 22.10 12.45 7.86
C GLU A 99 22.52 11.85 6.51
N GLU A 100 23.61 11.09 6.47
CA GLU A 100 24.02 10.36 5.28
C GLU A 100 22.95 9.34 4.85
N ILE A 101 22.43 8.54 5.78
CA ILE A 101 21.35 7.59 5.49
C ILE A 101 20.06 8.35 5.11
N ALA A 102 19.78 9.49 5.73
CA ALA A 102 18.62 10.32 5.38
C ALA A 102 18.70 10.80 3.92
N ALA A 103 19.87 11.27 3.49
CA ALA A 103 20.10 11.67 2.10
C ALA A 103 19.89 10.49 1.14
N ILE A 104 20.37 9.29 1.48
CA ILE A 104 20.17 8.07 0.67
C ILE A 104 18.68 7.74 0.58
N VAL A 105 17.93 7.83 1.68
CA VAL A 105 16.48 7.57 1.69
C VAL A 105 15.75 8.53 0.75
N ASP A 106 16.10 9.83 0.79
CA ASP A 106 15.49 10.83 -0.07
C ASP A 106 15.85 10.62 -1.56
N GLU A 107 17.10 10.24 -1.86
CA GLU A 107 17.55 9.88 -3.20
C GLU A 107 16.78 8.66 -3.77
N GLU A 108 16.66 7.58 -2.99
CA GLU A 108 15.92 6.38 -3.41
C GLU A 108 14.42 6.66 -3.55
N THR A 109 13.83 7.45 -2.65
CA THR A 109 12.43 7.87 -2.73
C THR A 109 12.17 8.67 -4.01
N LYS A 110 13.04 9.65 -4.31
CA LYS A 110 12.97 10.43 -5.54
C LYS A 110 13.13 9.54 -6.78
N LYS A 111 14.03 8.57 -6.76
CA LYS A 111 14.25 7.63 -7.86
C LYS A 111 13.00 6.78 -8.13
N LEU A 112 12.36 6.26 -7.09
CA LEU A 112 11.11 5.49 -7.22
C LEU A 112 10.00 6.34 -7.84
N LEU A 113 9.77 7.55 -7.33
CA LEU A 113 8.76 8.47 -7.85
C LEU A 113 9.04 8.89 -9.30
N ALA A 114 10.28 9.23 -9.62
CA ALA A 114 10.67 9.60 -10.98
C ALA A 114 10.47 8.44 -11.97
N THR A 115 10.83 7.22 -11.57
CA THR A 115 10.63 6.02 -12.40
C THR A 115 9.15 5.74 -12.61
N ALA A 116 8.34 5.80 -11.55
CA ALA A 116 6.90 5.56 -11.63
C ALA A 116 6.18 6.64 -12.46
N HIS A 117 6.58 7.91 -12.33
CA HIS A 117 6.05 9.01 -13.14
C HIS A 117 6.37 8.81 -14.63
N GLN A 118 7.63 8.49 -14.94
CA GLN A 118 8.07 8.20 -16.31
C GLN A 118 7.33 6.99 -16.89
N GLU A 119 7.18 5.92 -16.11
CA GLU A 119 6.44 4.73 -16.53
C GLU A 119 4.97 5.06 -16.82
N ALA A 120 4.31 5.85 -15.96
CA ALA A 120 2.95 6.29 -16.18
C ALA A 120 2.82 7.13 -17.46
N PHE A 121 3.75 8.06 -17.69
CA PHE A 121 3.81 8.87 -18.92
C PHE A 121 3.90 7.98 -20.16
N GLU A 122 4.82 7.02 -20.20
CA GLU A 122 4.99 6.15 -21.36
C GLU A 122 3.77 5.26 -21.60
N ILE A 123 3.15 4.71 -20.55
CA ILE A 123 1.94 3.90 -20.67
C ILE A 123 0.80 4.71 -21.30
N LEU A 124 0.64 5.96 -20.86
CA LEU A 124 -0.38 6.87 -21.38
C LEU A 124 -0.10 7.24 -22.84
N GLU A 125 1.17 7.46 -23.21
CA GLU A 125 1.56 7.83 -24.58
C GLU A 125 1.35 6.64 -25.52
N GLU A 126 1.77 5.44 -25.11
CA GLU A 126 1.56 4.20 -25.84
C GLU A 126 0.07 3.88 -26.05
N ASN A 127 -0.82 4.38 -25.19
CA ASN A 127 -2.25 4.15 -25.23
C ASN A 127 -3.05 5.45 -25.45
N ARG A 128 -2.45 6.44 -26.11
CA ARG A 128 -3.07 7.76 -26.28
C ARG A 128 -4.39 7.72 -27.03
N ASP A 129 -4.51 6.83 -28.02
CA ASP A 129 -5.74 6.56 -28.75
C ASP A 129 -6.88 6.06 -27.84
N VAL A 130 -6.56 5.18 -26.88
CA VAL A 130 -7.52 4.68 -25.89
C VAL A 130 -7.92 5.77 -24.91
N LEU A 131 -6.96 6.58 -24.45
CA LEU A 131 -7.22 7.71 -23.57
C LEU A 131 -8.16 8.73 -24.24
N ASP A 132 -7.89 9.09 -25.48
CA ASP A 132 -8.72 10.04 -26.24
C ASP A 132 -10.15 9.48 -26.44
N ALA A 133 -10.29 8.19 -26.73
CA ALA A 133 -11.60 7.54 -26.83
C ALA A 133 -12.37 7.55 -25.50
N LEU A 134 -11.69 7.30 -24.38
CA LEU A 134 -12.27 7.38 -23.05
C LEU A 134 -12.78 8.80 -22.73
N VAL A 135 -11.98 9.82 -23.06
CA VAL A 135 -12.32 11.22 -22.84
C VAL A 135 -13.55 11.61 -23.68
N LEU A 136 -13.61 11.22 -24.95
CA LEU A 136 -14.76 11.51 -25.82
C LEU A 136 -16.05 10.89 -25.28
N GLU A 137 -15.99 9.65 -24.82
CA GLU A 137 -17.17 8.97 -24.25
C GLU A 137 -17.60 9.62 -22.92
N LEU A 138 -16.66 10.04 -22.07
CA LEU A 138 -16.96 10.78 -20.84
C LEU A 138 -17.57 12.16 -21.13
N PHE A 139 -17.19 12.82 -22.22
CA PHE A 139 -17.82 14.07 -22.64
C PHE A 139 -19.28 13.89 -23.09
N ASP A 140 -19.61 12.76 -23.70
CA ASP A 140 -20.98 12.45 -24.13
C ASP A 140 -21.87 12.02 -22.96
N LYS A 141 -21.34 11.19 -22.05
CA LYS A 141 -22.15 10.48 -21.04
C LYS A 141 -21.97 10.94 -19.60
N GLU A 142 -20.95 11.74 -19.31
CA GLU A 142 -20.52 12.18 -17.97
C GLU A 142 -20.10 11.07 -16.99
N THR A 143 -20.61 9.84 -17.13
CA THR A 143 -20.31 8.67 -16.30
C THR A 143 -20.33 7.41 -17.16
N LEU A 144 -19.36 6.53 -16.94
CA LEU A 144 -19.25 5.26 -17.64
C LEU A 144 -19.40 4.07 -16.68
N ASP A 145 -20.15 3.06 -17.10
CA ASP A 145 -20.23 1.77 -16.42
C ASP A 145 -19.06 0.85 -16.78
N LYS A 146 -18.98 -0.30 -16.09
CA LYS A 146 -17.90 -1.28 -16.26
C LYS A 146 -17.85 -1.81 -17.69
N GLU A 147 -18.99 -2.12 -18.28
CA GLU A 147 -19.09 -2.69 -19.63
C GLU A 147 -18.69 -1.68 -20.70
N GLN A 148 -18.99 -0.40 -20.52
CA GLN A 148 -18.57 0.71 -21.37
C GLN A 148 -17.06 0.88 -21.33
N VAL A 149 -16.47 0.96 -20.14
CA VAL A 149 -15.01 1.06 -19.98
C VAL A 149 -14.31 -0.15 -20.59
N ALA A 150 -14.83 -1.37 -20.37
CA ALA A 150 -14.25 -2.58 -20.93
C ALA A 150 -14.21 -2.57 -22.47
N ARG A 151 -15.23 -2.02 -23.14
CA ARG A 151 -15.24 -1.86 -24.60
C ARG A 151 -14.19 -0.87 -25.09
N ILE A 152 -14.05 0.27 -24.41
CA ILE A 152 -13.04 1.29 -24.76
C ILE A 152 -11.63 0.71 -24.59
N PHE A 153 -11.44 -0.18 -23.62
CA PHE A 153 -10.13 -0.75 -23.27
C PHE A 153 -9.79 -2.02 -24.07
N GLU A 154 -10.63 -2.47 -25.02
CA GLU A 154 -10.33 -3.60 -25.90
C GLU A 154 -9.00 -3.44 -26.69
N PRO A 155 -8.69 -2.28 -27.29
CA PRO A 155 -7.40 -2.04 -27.96
C PRO A 155 -6.23 -1.74 -27.00
N LEU A 156 -6.40 -1.84 -25.67
CA LEU A 156 -5.37 -1.47 -24.70
C LEU A 156 -4.11 -2.31 -24.86
N ARG A 157 -2.97 -1.63 -25.07
CA ARG A 157 -1.64 -2.21 -25.15
C ARG A 157 -1.10 -2.44 -23.74
N ARG A 158 -1.22 -3.69 -23.27
CA ARG A 158 -0.74 -4.10 -21.94
C ARG A 158 0.78 -4.31 -21.96
N ARG A 159 1.47 -3.70 -20.99
CA ARG A 159 2.89 -3.94 -20.75
C ARG A 159 3.11 -5.34 -20.13
N PRO A 160 4.26 -5.98 -20.38
CA PRO A 160 4.60 -7.24 -19.75
C PRO A 160 4.73 -7.08 -18.22
N GLU A 161 4.52 -8.17 -17.50
CA GLU A 161 4.75 -8.19 -16.05
C GLU A 161 6.20 -7.85 -15.73
N ARG A 162 6.41 -7.07 -14.65
CA ARG A 162 7.76 -6.75 -14.20
C ARG A 162 8.50 -8.03 -13.80
N PRO A 163 9.80 -8.15 -14.14
CA PRO A 163 10.59 -9.30 -13.75
C PRO A 163 10.68 -9.42 -12.22
N ALA A 164 10.93 -10.64 -11.75
CA ALA A 164 11.12 -10.90 -10.34
C ALA A 164 12.28 -10.07 -9.76
N TRP A 165 12.04 -9.44 -8.61
CA TRP A 165 13.04 -8.66 -7.90
C TRP A 165 13.61 -9.45 -6.72
N THR A 166 14.93 -9.57 -6.68
CA THR A 166 15.67 -10.32 -5.64
C THR A 166 16.48 -9.42 -4.71
N GLY A 167 16.42 -8.11 -4.91
CA GLY A 167 17.11 -7.12 -4.08
C GLY A 167 18.60 -6.97 -4.33
N SER A 168 19.16 -7.66 -5.32
CA SER A 168 20.50 -7.39 -5.84
C SER A 168 20.72 -8.07 -7.20
N ASP A 169 21.55 -7.48 -8.03
CA ASP A 169 21.97 -8.07 -9.32
C ASP A 169 22.65 -9.45 -9.17
N GLN A 170 23.23 -9.74 -8.00
CA GLN A 170 23.91 -11.01 -7.70
C GLN A 170 22.97 -12.13 -7.23
N ARG A 171 21.69 -11.82 -7.00
CA ARG A 171 20.70 -12.79 -6.50
C ARG A 171 19.80 -13.23 -7.64
N HIS A 172 19.87 -14.50 -8.00
CA HIS A 172 19.04 -15.07 -9.06
C HIS A 172 17.84 -15.84 -8.48
N PRO A 173 16.62 -15.65 -9.00
CA PRO A 173 15.48 -16.45 -8.62
C PRO A 173 15.72 -17.94 -8.89
N SER A 174 15.24 -18.80 -7.99
CA SER A 174 15.26 -20.25 -8.21
C SER A 174 14.40 -20.62 -9.42
N SER A 175 14.89 -21.55 -10.25
CA SER A 175 14.11 -22.14 -11.34
C SER A 175 13.19 -23.27 -10.89
N LEU A 176 13.32 -23.73 -9.64
CA LEU A 176 12.43 -24.73 -9.07
C LEU A 176 11.11 -24.07 -8.65
N PRO A 177 9.95 -24.68 -8.98
CA PRO A 177 8.65 -24.13 -8.59
C PRO A 177 8.47 -24.18 -7.06
N PRO A 178 7.52 -23.40 -6.51
CA PRO A 178 7.06 -23.57 -5.13
C PRO A 178 6.67 -25.02 -4.85
N VAL A 179 6.87 -25.47 -3.61
CA VAL A 179 6.57 -26.84 -3.21
C VAL A 179 5.08 -27.12 -3.40
N GLU A 180 4.76 -28.11 -4.22
CA GLU A 180 3.40 -28.64 -4.30
C GLU A 180 3.07 -29.36 -2.99
N ILE A 181 2.14 -28.82 -2.22
CA ILE A 181 1.74 -29.42 -0.95
C ILE A 181 0.97 -30.72 -1.25
N PRO A 182 1.50 -31.91 -0.89
CA PRO A 182 0.83 -33.18 -1.14
C PRO A 182 -0.52 -33.26 -0.42
N GLN A 183 -1.47 -34.00 -0.99
CA GLN A 183 -2.83 -34.07 -0.44
C GLN A 183 -2.88 -34.54 1.01
N TRP A 184 -2.05 -35.52 1.39
CA TRP A 184 -1.99 -36.00 2.78
C TRP A 184 -1.61 -34.90 3.80
N ILE A 185 -0.84 -33.89 3.39
CA ILE A 185 -0.53 -32.73 4.24
C ILE A 185 -1.75 -31.82 4.33
N ARG A 186 -2.41 -31.54 3.20
CA ARG A 186 -3.62 -30.70 3.16
C ARG A 186 -4.73 -31.29 4.02
N ASP A 187 -4.97 -32.59 3.88
CA ASP A 187 -6.00 -33.34 4.62
C ASP A 187 -5.71 -33.33 6.12
N ARG A 188 -4.45 -33.52 6.52
CA ARG A 188 -4.03 -33.45 7.92
C ARG A 188 -4.22 -32.06 8.51
N THR A 189 -3.80 -31.00 7.79
CA THR A 189 -3.97 -29.62 8.24
C THR A 189 -5.45 -29.25 8.35
N ALA A 190 -6.29 -29.69 7.40
CA ALA A 190 -7.73 -29.50 7.46
C ALA A 190 -8.36 -30.21 8.67
N ALA A 191 -7.97 -31.46 8.94
CA ALA A 191 -8.44 -32.22 10.10
C ALA A 191 -8.01 -31.60 11.44
N GLN A 192 -6.78 -31.08 11.53
CA GLN A 192 -6.27 -30.38 12.72
C GLN A 192 -7.00 -29.06 12.98
N ASN A 193 -7.28 -28.28 11.92
CA ASN A 193 -8.03 -27.03 12.05
C ASN A 193 -9.49 -27.27 12.49
N GLN A 194 -10.10 -28.36 12.03
CA GLN A 194 -11.44 -28.77 12.48
C GLN A 194 -11.44 -29.27 13.93
N GLN A 195 -10.41 -30.00 14.37
CA GLN A 195 -10.26 -30.42 15.77
C GLN A 195 -10.02 -29.24 16.72
N ASN A 196 -9.22 -28.24 16.32
CA ASN A 196 -9.01 -27.02 17.11
C ASN A 196 -10.24 -26.10 17.17
N GLY A 197 -11.13 -26.15 16.17
CA GLY A 197 -12.42 -25.47 16.21
C GLY A 197 -13.47 -26.15 17.10
N LEU A 198 -13.30 -27.44 17.43
CA LEU A 198 -14.23 -28.25 18.23
C LEU A 198 -13.77 -28.41 19.69
N ASN A 199 -12.46 -28.52 19.93
CA ASN A 199 -11.87 -28.49 21.27
C ASN A 199 -11.52 -27.05 21.61
N GLY A 200 -12.44 -26.30 22.22
CA GLY A 200 -12.26 -24.93 22.70
C GLY A 200 -11.18 -24.77 23.79
N HIS A 201 -9.96 -25.21 23.53
CA HIS A 201 -8.75 -24.76 24.18
C HIS A 201 -8.17 -23.65 23.32
N LYS A 202 -8.27 -22.42 23.83
CA LYS A 202 -7.27 -21.41 23.47
C LYS A 202 -5.89 -22.05 23.67
N PRO A 203 -5.01 -22.08 22.66
CA PRO A 203 -3.62 -22.38 22.93
C PRO A 203 -3.13 -21.29 23.89
N GLU A 204 -2.67 -21.69 25.08
CA GLU A 204 -1.85 -20.81 25.90
C GLU A 204 -0.67 -20.35 25.03
N GLU A 205 -0.46 -19.03 25.00
CA GLU A 205 0.62 -18.37 24.28
C GLU A 205 1.97 -18.77 24.89
N GLU A 206 2.48 -19.95 24.53
CA GLU A 206 3.92 -20.16 24.34
C GLU A 206 4.22 -20.17 22.84
N ALA A 207 3.68 -19.18 22.13
CA ALA A 207 4.30 -18.72 20.89
C ALA A 207 5.52 -17.90 21.32
N GLY A 208 6.72 -18.38 20.98
CA GLY A 208 7.94 -17.59 21.09
C GLY A 208 7.66 -16.18 20.55
N ALA A 209 7.89 -15.18 21.40
CA ALA A 209 7.47 -13.80 21.19
C ALA A 209 7.89 -13.29 19.80
N VAL A 210 6.95 -13.32 18.84
CA VAL A 210 7.02 -12.49 17.65
C VAL A 210 6.42 -11.16 18.04
N LEU A 211 7.28 -10.26 18.53
CA LEU A 211 6.97 -8.86 18.77
C LEU A 211 6.66 -8.18 17.43
N THR A 212 5.38 -8.14 17.04
CA THR A 212 4.91 -7.22 16.00
C THR A 212 4.57 -5.87 16.65
N PRO A 213 5.13 -4.74 16.19
CA PRO A 213 4.71 -3.43 16.67
C PRO A 213 3.27 -3.12 16.21
N PRO A 214 2.49 -2.34 16.99
CA PRO A 214 1.11 -2.01 16.67
C PRO A 214 1.00 -1.21 15.36
N GLY A 215 0.00 -1.57 14.55
CA GLY A 215 -0.31 -0.88 13.30
C GLY A 215 -0.79 0.56 13.52
N SER A 216 -0.41 1.44 12.61
CA SER A 216 -0.86 2.83 12.56
C SER A 216 -2.23 2.91 11.89
N GLY A 217 -3.25 3.41 12.60
CA GLY A 217 -4.50 3.86 11.97
C GLY A 217 -5.73 3.42 12.74
N GLY A 218 -6.08 4.19 13.78
CA GLY A 218 -7.41 4.13 14.37
C GLY A 218 -8.40 4.87 13.48
N ASP A 219 -9.45 4.18 13.07
CA ASP A 219 -10.62 4.82 12.48
C ASP A 219 -11.48 5.43 13.59
N ILE A 220 -11.46 6.75 13.57
CA ILE A 220 -12.30 7.69 14.29
C ILE A 220 -13.65 7.85 13.58
N HIS A 221 -14.75 7.29 14.09
CA HIS A 221 -16.08 7.88 13.97
C HIS A 221 -16.98 7.36 15.11
N GLY A 222 -17.70 8.28 15.77
CA GLY A 222 -18.23 8.12 17.13
C GLY A 222 -19.71 7.77 17.26
N ASP A 223 -20.01 7.17 18.43
CA ASP A 223 -21.08 7.42 19.44
C ASP A 223 -22.58 7.55 19.01
N PRO A 224 -23.58 7.33 19.89
CA PRO A 224 -23.56 6.86 21.29
C PRO A 224 -24.50 5.68 21.61
N GLY A 225 -24.19 4.97 22.69
CA GLY A 225 -25.05 3.91 23.24
C GLY A 225 -24.65 3.47 24.64
N ALA A 226 -24.70 4.41 25.60
CA ALA A 226 -24.48 4.12 27.01
C ALA A 226 -25.62 3.29 27.61
N SER A 227 -25.31 2.09 28.12
CA SER A 227 -26.12 1.45 29.15
C SER A 227 -25.29 0.53 30.05
N GLY A 228 -25.11 0.96 31.30
CA GLY A 228 -25.26 0.10 32.48
C GLY A 228 -24.02 -0.63 33.01
N GLY A 229 -23.69 -0.36 34.28
CA GLY A 229 -23.02 -1.37 35.12
C GLY A 229 -21.95 -0.86 36.09
N SER A 230 -22.33 -0.01 37.05
CA SER A 230 -21.48 0.34 38.20
C SER A 230 -21.27 -0.87 39.13
N GLY A 231 -20.04 -1.38 39.21
CA GLY A 231 -19.61 -2.33 40.23
C GLY A 231 -18.69 -1.66 41.25
N SER A 232 -19.23 -1.32 42.42
CA SER A 232 -18.49 -0.79 43.56
C SER A 232 -17.50 -1.82 44.12
N ALA A 233 -16.27 -1.39 44.40
CA ALA A 233 -15.34 -2.09 45.29
C ALA A 233 -15.01 -1.19 46.50
N PRO A 234 -14.92 -1.74 47.72
CA PRO A 234 -14.85 -0.97 48.95
C PRO A 234 -13.41 -0.58 49.30
N GLY A 235 -13.24 0.64 49.82
CA GLY A 235 -11.97 1.12 50.35
C GLY A 235 -11.66 0.60 51.75
N LEU A 236 -10.44 0.92 52.21
CA LEU A 236 -9.99 1.06 53.61
C LEU A 236 -8.51 1.52 53.60
N PRO A 237 -7.96 2.09 54.70
CA PRO A 237 -7.73 3.54 54.83
C PRO A 237 -6.24 3.88 55.12
N PRO A 238 -5.87 5.15 55.42
CA PRO A 238 -4.53 5.67 55.20
C PRO A 238 -3.62 5.64 56.43
N HIS A 239 -2.32 5.73 56.15
CA HIS A 239 -1.33 6.43 56.96
C HIS A 239 -0.39 7.22 56.05
#